data_AF-A0AAD9TEP4-F1
#
_entry.id   AF-A0AAD9TEP4-F1
#
_cell.length_a   1.000
_cell.length_b   1.000
_cell.length_c   1.000
_cell.angle_alpha   90.00
_cell.angle_beta   90.00
_cell.angle_gamma   90.00
#
_symmetry.space_group_name_H-M   'P 1'
#
loop_
_entity.id
_entity.type
_entity.pdbx_description
1 polymer ?
#
loop_
_entity_poly.entity_id
_entity_poly.type
_entity_poly.pdbx_seq_one_letter_code
_entity_poly.pdbx_strand_id
1 'polypeptide(L)'
;MGRILLGDLKDLPLDRFPSPRLDPNIELQMDGAMAKVDGRVKEAAYHACLGYFNSIREISRDKTMLVELAARFCQSIGLQKPPSLFRKTALKMGLKGIPGIRI
;
A
#
# COMPACT_ATOMS: atom_id res chain seq x y z
N MET A 1 -3.87 5.54 -32.36
CA MET A 1 -5.14 4.89 -31.97
C MET A 1 -5.11 4.66 -30.45
N GLY A 2 -5.79 5.48 -29.64
CA GLY A 2 -5.73 5.28 -28.17
C GLY A 2 -6.28 6.40 -27.30
N ARG A 3 -7.30 7.16 -27.75
CA ARG A 3 -7.96 8.21 -26.94
C ARG A 3 -9.49 8.12 -26.98
N ILE A 4 -10.05 6.91 -26.94
CA ILE A 4 -11.51 6.75 -27.08
C ILE A 4 -12.16 6.23 -25.78
N LEU A 5 -11.43 5.49 -24.93
CA LEU A 5 -12.02 4.86 -23.74
C LEU A 5 -12.56 5.85 -22.68
N LEU A 6 -11.89 6.96 -22.37
CA LEU A 6 -12.34 7.83 -21.27
C LEU A 6 -13.50 8.76 -21.63
N GLY A 7 -13.73 9.05 -22.92
CA GLY A 7 -14.83 9.91 -23.38
C GLY A 7 -16.18 9.18 -23.31
N ASP A 8 -16.17 7.91 -23.69
CA ASP A 8 -17.36 7.05 -23.77
C ASP A 8 -17.82 6.55 -22.39
N LEU A 9 -16.98 6.65 -21.35
CA LEU A 9 -17.31 6.25 -19.98
C LEU A 9 -18.15 7.29 -19.22
N LYS A 10 -18.36 8.49 -19.77
CA LYS A 10 -19.11 9.56 -19.09
C LYS A 10 -20.58 9.22 -18.84
N ASP A 11 -21.15 8.34 -19.64
CA ASP A 11 -22.58 8.03 -19.64
C ASP A 11 -22.89 6.62 -19.11
N LEU A 12 -21.90 5.89 -18.58
CA LEU A 12 -22.20 4.66 -17.85
C LEU A 12 -22.81 5.04 -16.49
N PRO A 13 -24.00 4.52 -16.13
CA PRO A 13 -24.52 4.68 -14.79
C PRO A 13 -23.55 4.00 -13.83
N LEU A 14 -22.79 4.81 -13.09
CA LEU A 14 -22.00 4.37 -11.95
C LEU A 14 -22.95 4.11 -10.78
N ASP A 15 -23.79 3.09 -10.91
CA ASP A 15 -24.61 2.64 -9.80
C ASP A 15 -23.69 2.11 -8.70
N ARG A 16 -23.90 2.62 -7.47
CA ARG A 16 -23.16 2.10 -6.32
C ARG A 16 -23.55 0.65 -6.15
N PHE A 17 -22.57 -0.23 -6.30
CA PHE A 17 -22.76 -1.64 -5.94
C PHE A 17 -23.21 -1.70 -4.47
N PRO A 18 -24.30 -2.42 -4.16
CA PRO A 18 -24.67 -2.62 -2.78
C PRO A 18 -23.47 -3.23 -2.06
N SER A 19 -23.17 -2.73 -0.86
CA SER A 19 -22.07 -3.28 -0.08
C SER A 19 -22.28 -4.78 0.05
N PRO A 20 -21.27 -5.60 -0.28
CA PRO A 20 -21.41 -7.04 -0.12
C PRO A 20 -21.73 -7.33 1.34
N ARG A 21 -22.62 -8.29 1.58
CA ARG A 21 -22.83 -8.81 2.94
C ARG A 21 -21.56 -9.54 3.35
N LEU A 22 -20.76 -8.89 4.18
CA LEU A 22 -19.56 -9.47 4.74
C LEU A 22 -19.94 -10.37 5.91
N ASP A 23 -19.27 -11.52 6.03
CA ASP A 23 -19.38 -12.37 7.21
C ASP A 23 -18.94 -11.55 8.45
N PRO A 24 -19.72 -11.52 9.54
CA PRO A 24 -19.33 -10.83 10.78
C PRO A 24 -17.97 -11.27 11.33
N ASN A 25 -17.53 -12.49 10.97
CA ASN A 25 -16.27 -13.09 11.39
C ASN A 25 -15.12 -12.88 10.38
N ILE A 26 -15.33 -12.10 9.31
CA ILE A 26 -14.31 -11.91 8.27
C ILE A 26 -13.02 -11.31 8.83
N GLU A 27 -13.12 -10.36 9.76
CA GLU A 27 -11.96 -9.74 10.39
C GLU A 27 -11.13 -10.78 11.17
N LEU A 28 -11.79 -11.63 11.97
CA LEU A 28 -11.12 -12.70 12.71
C LEU A 28 -10.47 -13.72 11.77
N GLN A 29 -11.12 -14.05 10.65
CA GLN A 29 -10.56 -14.93 9.63
C GLN A 29 -9.34 -14.31 8.96
N MET A 30 -9.39 -13.01 8.64
CA MET A 30 -8.27 -12.27 8.06
C MET A 30 -7.10 -12.21 9.03
N ASP A 31 -7.34 -11.88 10.30
CA ASP A 31 -6.30 -11.86 11.34
C ASP A 31 -5.68 -13.24 11.55
N GLY A 32 -6.52 -14.28 11.62
CA GLY A 32 -6.08 -15.67 11.74
C GLY A 32 -5.27 -16.15 10.54
N ALA A 33 -5.61 -15.71 9.32
CA ALA A 33 -4.85 -16.00 8.11
C ALA A 33 -3.53 -15.21 8.10
N MET A 34 -3.57 -13.93 8.46
CA MET A 34 -2.41 -13.04 8.49
C MET A 34 -1.40 -13.49 9.56
N ALA A 35 -1.85 -14.04 10.68
CA ALA A 35 -0.99 -14.60 11.72
C ALA A 35 -0.18 -15.82 11.24
N LYS A 36 -0.68 -16.57 10.25
CA LYS A 36 0.02 -17.73 9.67
C LYS A 36 1.12 -17.34 8.68
N VAL A 37 1.12 -16.09 8.21
CA VAL A 37 2.13 -15.59 7.27
C VAL A 37 3.41 -15.23 8.01
N ASP A 38 4.54 -15.76 7.54
CA ASP A 38 5.87 -15.46 8.08
C ASP A 38 6.17 -13.95 8.06
N GLY A 39 6.74 -13.45 9.16
CA GLY A 39 7.13 -12.04 9.29
C GLY A 39 8.06 -11.56 8.17
N ARG A 40 8.99 -12.38 7.69
CA ARG A 40 9.92 -12.05 6.60
C ARG A 40 9.19 -11.82 5.28
N VAL A 41 8.10 -12.58 5.03
CA VAL A 41 7.26 -12.39 3.85
C VAL A 41 6.53 -11.05 3.93
N LYS A 42 6.03 -10.69 5.11
CA LYS A 42 5.41 -9.38 5.33
C LYS A 42 6.39 -8.22 5.16
N GLU A 43 7.62 -8.37 5.65
CA GLU A 43 8.66 -7.36 5.47
C GLU A 43 9.04 -7.19 3.99
N ALA A 44 9.19 -8.31 3.26
CA ALA A 44 9.43 -8.27 1.82
C ALA A 44 8.27 -7.61 1.06
N ALA A 45 7.02 -7.93 1.42
CA ALA A 45 5.84 -7.30 0.86
C ALA A 45 5.82 -5.78 1.12
N TYR A 46 6.17 -5.35 2.33
CA TYR A 46 6.29 -3.93 2.66
C TYR A 46 7.31 -3.23 1.77
N HIS A 47 8.52 -3.80 1.61
CA HIS A 47 9.55 -3.20 0.76
C HIS A 47 9.13 -3.13 -0.71
N ALA A 48 8.44 -4.16 -1.21
CA ALA A 48 7.89 -4.16 -2.56
C ALA A 48 6.80 -3.08 -2.75
N CYS A 49 5.86 -2.97 -1.81
CA CYS A 49 4.82 -1.92 -1.84
C CYS A 49 5.42 -0.51 -1.76
N LEU A 50 6.41 -0.29 -0.88
CA LEU A 50 7.11 0.98 -0.79
C LEU A 50 7.81 1.34 -2.11
N GLY A 51 8.46 0.36 -2.75
CA GLY A 51 9.06 0.51 -4.07
C GLY A 51 8.03 0.84 -5.15
N TYR A 52 6.88 0.16 -5.12
CA TYR A 52 5.77 0.38 -6.05
C TYR A 52 5.20 1.80 -5.90
N PHE A 53 4.86 2.25 -4.70
CA PHE A 53 4.39 3.63 -4.47
C PHE A 53 5.43 4.68 -4.89
N ASN A 54 6.72 4.39 -4.71
CA ASN A 54 7.78 5.28 -5.18
C ASN A 54 7.90 5.34 -6.71
N SER A 55 7.38 4.35 -7.44
CA SER A 55 7.36 4.35 -8.91
C SER A 55 6.17 5.13 -9.49
N ILE A 56 5.09 5.31 -8.73
CA ILE A 56 3.93 6.09 -9.17
C ILE A 56 4.26 7.58 -9.01
N ARG A 57 4.30 8.31 -10.13
CA ARG A 57 4.75 9.71 -10.18
C ARG A 57 3.92 10.62 -9.28
N GLU A 58 2.62 10.40 -9.23
CA GLU A 58 1.65 11.22 -8.48
C GLU A 58 1.88 11.05 -6.96
N ILE A 59 2.21 9.84 -6.51
CA ILE A 59 2.48 9.53 -5.10
C ILE A 59 3.91 9.90 -4.72
N SER A 60 4.88 9.63 -5.59
CA SER A 60 6.31 9.76 -5.27
C SER A 60 6.82 11.20 -5.18
N ARG A 61 6.02 12.17 -5.65
CA ARG A 61 6.28 13.62 -5.49
C ARG A 61 6.14 14.08 -4.03
N ASP A 62 5.21 13.50 -3.29
CA ASP A 62 5.03 13.77 -1.87
C ASP A 62 5.56 12.57 -1.06
N LYS A 63 6.78 12.72 -0.56
CA LYS A 63 7.45 11.66 0.21
C LYS A 63 6.75 11.36 1.53
N THR A 64 6.07 12.34 2.13
CA THR A 64 5.30 12.13 3.37
C THR A 64 4.09 11.27 3.07
N MET A 65 3.30 11.64 2.04
CA MET A 65 2.14 10.85 1.60
C MET A 65 2.53 9.41 1.22
N LEU A 66 3.65 9.23 0.52
CA LEU A 66 4.17 7.91 0.17
C LEU A 66 4.44 7.06 1.41
N VAL A 67 5.12 7.63 2.42
CA VAL A 67 5.46 6.92 3.65
C VAL A 67 4.22 6.61 4.49
N GLU A 68 3.26 7.53 4.55
CA GLU A 68 1.97 7.30 5.21
C GLU A 68 1.19 6.15 4.55
N LEU A 69 1.14 6.11 3.22
CA LEU A 69 0.47 5.04 2.50
C LEU A 69 1.14 3.68 2.75
N ALA A 70 2.48 3.64 2.74
CA ALA A 70 3.24 2.45 3.08
C ALA A 70 3.04 2.03 4.55
N ALA A 71 2.88 2.97 5.48
CA ALA A 71 2.59 2.69 6.88
C ALA A 71 1.18 2.10 7.07
N ARG A 72 0.17 2.58 6.33
CA ARG A 72 -1.16 1.96 6.31
C ARG A 72 -1.11 0.53 5.78
N PHE A 73 -0.35 0.29 4.72
CA PHE A 73 -0.14 -1.05 4.19
C PHE A 73 0.57 -1.98 5.20
N CYS A 74 1.57 -1.46 5.92
CA CYS A 74 2.25 -2.18 7.00
C CYS A 74 1.23 -2.70 8.04
N GLN A 75 0.31 -1.84 8.48
CA GLN A 75 -0.73 -2.22 9.43
C GLN A 75 -1.70 -3.25 8.85
N SER A 76 -2.12 -3.10 7.58
CA SER A 76 -3.07 -4.03 6.95
C SER A 76 -2.52 -5.45 6.78
N ILE A 77 -1.19 -5.64 6.74
CA ILE A 77 -0.56 -6.97 6.69
C ILE A 77 -0.14 -7.48 8.09
N GLY A 78 -0.61 -6.82 9.16
CA GLY A 78 -0.35 -7.24 10.53
C GLY A 78 1.08 -6.98 11.02
N LEU A 79 1.81 -6.03 10.41
CA LEU A 79 3.08 -5.54 10.95
C LEU A 79 2.80 -4.33 11.85
N GLN A 80 3.19 -4.44 13.12
CA GLN A 80 3.01 -3.39 14.13
C GLN A 80 3.78 -2.10 13.83
N LYS A 81 4.93 -2.23 13.15
CA LYS A 81 5.78 -1.10 12.79
C LYS A 81 6.45 -1.36 11.44
N PRO A 82 6.71 -0.31 10.64
CA PRO A 82 7.46 -0.45 9.41
C PRO A 82 8.83 -1.10 9.67
N PRO A 83 9.24 -2.08 8.86
CA PRO A 83 10.58 -2.68 8.94
C PRO A 83 11.64 -1.65 8.53
N SER A 84 12.86 -1.87 8.99
CA SER A 84 14.00 -1.00 8.68
C SER A 84 14.39 -1.10 7.21
N LEU A 85 14.72 0.03 6.61
CA LEU A 85 15.17 0.15 5.23
C LEU A 85 16.67 0.39 5.20
N PHE A 86 17.42 -0.35 4.39
CA PHE A 86 18.85 -0.09 4.24
C PHE A 86 19.12 1.38 3.88
N ARG A 87 20.11 2.00 4.53
CA ARG A 87 20.51 3.41 4.28
C ARG A 87 20.70 3.72 2.80
N LYS A 88 21.33 2.83 2.05
CA LYS A 88 21.55 2.98 0.60
C LYS A 88 20.22 3.05 -0.17
N THR A 89 19.24 2.25 0.23
CA THR A 89 17.90 2.22 -0.36
C THR A 89 17.13 3.48 0.01
N ALA A 90 17.15 3.89 1.28
CA ALA A 90 16.52 5.14 1.72
C ALA A 90 17.06 6.37 0.95
N LEU A 91 18.37 6.42 0.71
CA LEU A 91 19.00 7.45 -0.10
C LEU A 91 18.52 7.40 -1.56
N LYS A 92 18.55 6.23 -2.21
CA LYS A 92 18.11 6.05 -3.60
C LYS A 92 16.64 6.39 -3.81
N MET A 93 15.80 6.15 -2.80
CA MET A 93 14.36 6.44 -2.87
C MET A 93 14.02 7.88 -2.46
N GLY A 94 15.00 8.68 -2.00
CA GLY A 94 14.75 10.03 -1.49
C GLY A 94 13.97 10.05 -0.17
N LEU A 95 14.09 8.98 0.63
CA LEU A 95 13.35 8.76 1.87
C LEU A 95 14.19 9.03 3.14
N LYS A 96 15.47 9.39 2.97
CA LYS A 96 16.34 9.69 4.10
C LYS A 96 15.83 10.94 4.84
N GLY A 97 15.58 10.79 6.14
CA GLY A 97 15.13 11.90 7.00
C GLY A 97 13.62 12.12 6.99
N ILE A 98 12.85 11.34 6.24
CA ILE A 98 11.38 11.40 6.27
C ILE A 98 10.88 10.70 7.54
N PRO A 99 10.00 11.34 8.35
CA PRO A 99 9.37 10.70 9.49
C PRO A 99 8.67 9.39 9.11
N GLY A 100 8.80 8.35 9.94
CA GLY A 100 8.22 7.03 9.68
C GLY A 100 9.11 6.07 8.90
N ILE A 101 10.19 6.56 8.27
CA ILE A 101 11.23 5.69 7.69
C ILE A 101 12.31 5.38 8.72
N ARG A 102 12.49 4.10 8.98
CA ARG A 102 13.52 3.57 9.88
C ARG A 102 14.69 3.10 9.03
N ILE A 103 15.91 3.52 9.35
CA ILE A 103 17.14 3.18 8.62
C ILE A 103 18.03 2.30 9.50
#